data_AF-A0AAV0WAG0-F1
#
_entry.id   AF-A0AAV0WAG0-F1
#
_cell.length_a   1.000
_cell.length_b   1.000
_cell.length_c   1.000
_cell.angle_alpha   90.00
_cell.angle_beta   90.00
_cell.angle_gamma   90.00
#
_symmetry.space_group_name_H-M   'P 1'
#
loop_
_entity.id
_entity.type
_entity.pdbx_description
1 polymer ?
#
loop_
_entity_poly.entity_id
_entity_poly.type
_entity_poly.pdbx_seq_one_letter_code
_entity_poly.pdbx_strand_id
1 'polypeptide(L)'
;MLFHIRSPCAYNFLLKNDILPLPCVRSLRRHLSCIDTKCGFDEKFLELFALHLAQRDEFKRHGILIFDEISTRESVSVNSENITYTGLIDFGDNGDKGQSFNDKANHGLVFMFVPLNDNYAQPVGVFASRGPTKGVVIAQLALKAITLLEKAGAFIHGIVCDGAAPNRKFWIEMGISAKLNEVKNWFEHPNDPDRKVMKKKK
;
A
#
# COMPACT_ATOMS: atom_id res chain seq x y z
N MET A 1 10.99 -0.32 -20.89
CA MET A 1 10.82 -0.72 -19.47
C MET A 1 9.71 -1.75 -19.28
N LEU A 2 8.46 -1.44 -19.64
CA LEU A 2 7.31 -2.35 -19.43
C LEU A 2 7.52 -3.76 -20.00
N PHE A 3 8.09 -3.86 -21.20
CA PHE A 3 8.39 -5.16 -21.81
C PHE A 3 9.40 -5.99 -21.00
N HIS A 4 10.46 -5.35 -20.47
CA HIS A 4 11.45 -6.00 -19.61
C HIS A 4 10.85 -6.46 -18.28
N ILE A 5 9.90 -5.70 -17.70
CA ILE A 5 9.20 -6.09 -16.46
C ILE A 5 8.34 -7.33 -16.71
N ARG A 6 7.62 -7.40 -17.84
CA ARG A 6 6.72 -8.51 -18.15
C ARG A 6 7.46 -9.78 -18.57
N SER A 7 8.53 -9.66 -19.36
CA SER A 7 9.32 -10.80 -19.82
C SER A 7 10.79 -10.43 -20.03
N PRO A 8 11.64 -10.56 -18.98
CA PRO A 8 13.07 -10.30 -19.10
C PRO A 8 13.75 -11.21 -20.12
N CYS A 9 13.32 -12.48 -20.21
CA CYS A 9 13.88 -13.45 -21.15
C CYS A 9 13.60 -13.06 -22.60
N ALA A 10 12.35 -12.71 -22.94
CA ALA A 10 12.00 -12.27 -24.28
C ALA A 10 12.68 -10.93 -24.61
N TYR A 11 12.75 -10.00 -23.65
CA TYR A 11 13.49 -8.75 -23.81
C TYR A 11 14.95 -8.99 -24.18
N ASN A 12 15.62 -9.86 -23.44
CA ASN A 12 17.02 -10.21 -23.70
C ASN A 12 17.20 -10.94 -25.04
N PHE A 13 16.23 -11.77 -25.43
CA PHE A 13 16.25 -12.43 -26.73
C PHE A 13 16.16 -11.41 -27.88
N LEU A 14 15.20 -10.48 -27.83
CA LEU A 14 15.07 -9.45 -28.87
C LEU A 14 16.29 -8.53 -28.93
N LEU A 15 16.84 -8.16 -27.78
CA LEU A 15 18.03 -7.32 -27.67
C LEU A 15 19.27 -8.02 -28.24
N LYS A 16 19.47 -9.32 -27.96
CA LYS A 16 20.65 -10.07 -28.40
C LYS A 16 20.63 -10.43 -29.88
N ASN A 17 19.44 -10.51 -30.48
CA ASN A 17 19.27 -10.83 -31.90
C ASN A 17 19.05 -9.57 -32.75
N ASP A 18 19.24 -8.37 -32.19
CA ASP A 18 19.07 -7.07 -32.86
C ASP A 18 17.72 -6.91 -33.61
N ILE A 19 16.67 -7.57 -33.10
CA ILE A 19 15.34 -7.56 -33.73
C ILE A 19 14.67 -6.20 -33.55
N LEU A 20 14.92 -5.54 -32.41
CA LEU A 20 14.39 -4.21 -32.08
C LEU A 20 15.47 -3.35 -31.43
N PRO A 21 15.48 -2.02 -31.67
CA PRO A 21 16.40 -1.08 -31.02
C PRO A 21 16.00 -0.86 -29.56
N LEU A 22 16.35 -1.82 -28.69
CA LEU A 22 16.02 -1.81 -27.28
C LEU A 22 17.19 -1.24 -26.44
N PRO A 23 16.93 -0.44 -25.39
CA PRO A 23 17.99 0.00 -24.49
C PRO A 23 18.60 -1.20 -23.74
N CYS A 24 19.88 -1.10 -23.39
CA CYS A 24 20.51 -2.15 -22.61
C CYS A 24 19.91 -2.25 -21.20
N VAL A 25 19.98 -3.45 -20.60
CA VAL A 25 19.40 -3.73 -19.27
C VAL A 25 19.98 -2.80 -18.18
N ARG A 26 21.26 -2.40 -18.30
CA ARG A 26 21.87 -1.45 -17.37
C ARG A 26 21.20 -0.07 -17.42
N SER A 27 20.93 0.46 -18.61
CA SER A 27 20.22 1.73 -18.76
C SER A 27 18.80 1.65 -18.21
N LEU A 28 18.11 0.51 -18.41
CA LEU A 28 16.80 0.28 -17.79
C LEU A 28 16.85 0.31 -16.27
N ARG A 29 17.80 -0.41 -15.66
CA ARG A 29 17.98 -0.44 -14.20
C ARG A 29 18.32 0.93 -13.64
N ARG A 30 19.17 1.71 -14.32
CA ARG A 30 19.51 3.07 -13.93
C ARG A 30 18.29 4.00 -13.93
N HIS A 31 17.40 3.88 -14.91
CA HIS A 31 16.18 4.67 -14.88
C HIS A 31 15.21 4.22 -13.79
N LEU A 32 15.14 2.92 -13.51
CA LEU A 32 14.32 2.40 -12.41
C LEU A 32 14.87 2.81 -11.03
N SER A 33 16.20 2.95 -10.87
CA SER A 33 16.78 3.42 -9.60
C SER A 33 16.48 4.88 -9.30
N CYS A 34 16.12 5.69 -10.30
CA CYS A 34 15.64 7.06 -10.08
C CYS A 34 14.26 7.11 -9.39
N ILE A 35 13.53 5.99 -9.32
CA ILE A 35 12.24 5.91 -8.65
C ILE A 35 12.49 5.54 -7.19
N ASP A 36 12.24 6.50 -6.29
CA ASP A 36 12.36 6.30 -4.85
C ASP A 36 11.16 5.47 -4.35
N THR A 37 11.43 4.27 -3.82
CA THR A 37 10.39 3.38 -3.27
C THR A 37 10.57 3.26 -1.77
N LYS A 38 9.97 4.20 -1.02
CA LYS A 38 9.99 4.20 0.45
C LYS A 38 8.79 3.45 1.02
N CYS A 39 8.94 2.95 2.24
CA CYS A 39 7.77 2.53 3.02
C CYS A 39 7.02 3.77 3.52
N GLY A 40 5.71 3.63 3.71
CA GLY A 40 4.82 4.73 4.03
C GLY A 40 3.82 5.02 2.92
N PHE A 41 3.18 6.18 3.06
CA PHE A 41 2.38 6.80 2.01
C PHE A 41 3.28 7.78 1.25
N ASP A 42 3.41 7.59 -0.06
CA ASP A 42 4.24 8.47 -0.90
C ASP A 42 3.41 9.70 -1.35
N GLU A 43 3.83 10.88 -0.94
CA GLU A 43 3.18 12.16 -1.26
C GLU A 43 3.17 12.43 -2.77
N LYS A 44 4.28 12.13 -3.48
CA LYS A 44 4.36 12.34 -4.93
C LYS A 44 3.41 11.40 -5.66
N PHE A 45 3.30 10.16 -5.17
CA PHE A 45 2.31 9.22 -5.68
C PHE A 45 0.89 9.74 -5.46
N LEU A 46 0.57 10.26 -4.28
CA LEU A 46 -0.76 10.79 -3.97
C LEU A 46 -1.12 12.00 -4.84
N GLU A 47 -0.17 12.88 -5.14
CA GLU A 47 -0.36 14.00 -6.08
C GLU A 47 -0.70 13.51 -7.49
N LEU A 48 0.06 12.54 -8.00
CA LEU A 48 -0.21 11.91 -9.29
C LEU A 48 -1.56 11.16 -9.30
N PHE A 49 -1.90 10.53 -8.19
CA PHE A 49 -3.17 9.83 -8.01
C PHE A 49 -4.34 10.81 -7.99
N ALA A 50 -4.19 11.98 -7.38
CA ALA A 50 -5.20 13.04 -7.40
C ALA A 50 -5.46 13.54 -8.83
N LEU A 51 -4.39 13.75 -9.61
CA LEU A 51 -4.52 14.10 -11.04
C LEU A 51 -5.23 12.99 -11.83
N HIS A 52 -4.93 11.72 -11.54
CA HIS A 52 -5.61 10.59 -12.17
C HIS A 52 -7.11 10.59 -11.86
N LEU A 53 -7.49 10.77 -10.59
CA LEU A 53 -8.89 10.78 -10.18
C LEU A 53 -9.64 12.00 -10.70
N ALA A 54 -9.00 13.17 -10.79
CA ALA A 54 -9.58 14.38 -11.35
C ALA A 54 -10.05 14.20 -12.80
N GLN A 55 -9.36 13.34 -13.57
CA GLN A 55 -9.73 13.00 -14.95
C GLN A 55 -10.87 11.96 -15.05
N ARG A 56 -11.34 11.40 -13.93
CA ARG A 56 -12.41 10.40 -13.90
C ARG A 56 -13.74 11.01 -13.47
N ASP A 57 -14.82 10.39 -13.93
CA ASP A 57 -16.18 10.65 -13.46
C ASP A 57 -16.28 10.37 -11.95
N GLU A 58 -17.13 11.11 -11.26
CA GLU A 58 -17.36 10.98 -9.82
C GLU A 58 -17.68 9.54 -9.41
N PHE A 59 -18.53 8.85 -10.17
CA PHE A 59 -18.89 7.44 -9.95
C PHE A 59 -17.70 6.48 -9.92
N LYS A 60 -16.62 6.79 -10.64
CA LYS A 60 -15.39 5.97 -10.71
C LYS A 60 -14.41 6.27 -9.58
N ARG A 61 -14.62 7.36 -8.84
CA ARG A 61 -13.81 7.76 -7.68
C ARG A 61 -14.25 7.05 -6.39
N HIS A 62 -15.43 6.45 -6.38
CA HIS A 62 -15.92 5.65 -5.27
C HIS A 62 -15.22 4.30 -5.22
N GLY A 63 -14.70 3.95 -4.04
CA GLY A 63 -13.92 2.74 -3.84
C GLY A 63 -13.93 2.24 -2.41
N ILE A 64 -13.20 1.14 -2.23
CA ILE A 64 -12.92 0.52 -0.95
C ILE A 64 -11.41 0.46 -0.72
N LEU A 65 -11.02 0.50 0.54
CA LEU A 65 -9.65 0.28 0.97
C LEU A 65 -9.49 -1.19 1.36
N ILE A 66 -8.52 -1.88 0.77
CA ILE A 66 -8.18 -3.25 1.11
C ILE A 66 -6.79 -3.23 1.73
N PHE A 67 -6.58 -4.00 2.79
CA PHE A 67 -5.24 -4.24 3.29
C PHE A 67 -5.02 -5.69 3.66
N ASP A 68 -3.77 -6.13 3.51
CA ASP A 68 -3.34 -7.50 3.78
C ASP A 68 -1.88 -7.51 4.25
N GLU A 69 -1.51 -8.52 5.03
CA GLU A 69 -0.13 -8.74 5.46
C GLU A 69 0.50 -9.90 4.68
N ILE A 70 1.72 -9.69 4.19
CA ILE A 70 2.47 -10.69 3.43
C ILE A 70 3.75 -11.01 4.20
N SER A 71 4.03 -12.30 4.42
CA SER A 71 5.30 -12.71 5.00
C SER A 71 6.43 -12.55 3.99
N THR A 72 7.52 -11.92 4.40
CA THR A 72 8.71 -11.65 3.60
C THR A 72 9.92 -12.34 4.20
N ARG A 73 10.90 -12.67 3.36
CA ARG A 73 12.18 -13.20 3.82
C ARG A 73 13.02 -12.08 4.41
N GLU A 74 13.52 -12.29 5.62
CA GLU A 74 14.45 -11.37 6.27
C GLU A 74 15.72 -11.23 5.43
N SER A 75 16.00 -10.01 4.98
CA SER A 75 17.24 -9.66 4.30
C SER A 75 17.52 -8.18 4.53
N VAL A 76 18.78 -7.82 4.70
CA VAL A 76 19.20 -6.42 4.80
C VAL A 76 20.09 -6.14 3.60
N SER A 77 19.73 -5.12 2.83
CA SER A 77 20.55 -4.60 1.73
C SER A 77 20.90 -3.15 1.99
N VAL A 78 22.12 -2.78 1.60
CA VAL A 78 22.59 -1.39 1.66
C VAL A 78 22.29 -0.77 0.30
N ASN A 79 21.55 0.33 0.30
CA ASN A 79 21.47 1.19 -0.86
C ASN A 79 22.68 2.13 -0.84
N SER A 80 23.63 1.89 -1.75
CA SER A 80 24.89 2.63 -1.82
C SER A 80 24.71 4.08 -2.30
N GLU A 81 23.59 4.41 -2.95
CA GLU A 81 23.34 5.76 -3.47
C GLU A 81 22.95 6.74 -2.36
N ASN A 82 22.16 6.29 -1.39
CA ASN A 82 21.64 7.12 -0.29
C ASN A 82 22.21 6.70 1.09
N ILE A 83 23.06 5.68 1.15
CA ILE A 83 23.65 5.12 2.37
C ILE A 83 22.56 4.71 3.38
N THR A 84 21.44 4.19 2.87
CA THR A 84 20.34 3.68 3.70
C THR A 84 20.33 2.16 3.73
N TYR A 85 19.81 1.61 4.81
CA TYR A 85 19.53 0.18 4.93
C TYR A 85 18.08 -0.09 4.57
N THR A 86 17.86 -1.05 3.68
CA THR A 86 16.53 -1.56 3.33
C THR A 86 16.35 -2.96 3.92
N GLY A 87 15.12 -3.30 4.31
CA GLY A 87 14.78 -4.61 4.91
C GLY A 87 14.74 -4.62 6.45
N LEU A 88 14.76 -3.42 7.05
CA LEU A 88 14.44 -3.21 8.47
C LEU A 88 12.96 -2.83 8.62
N ILE A 89 12.48 -2.82 9.87
CA ILE A 89 11.16 -2.27 10.21
C ILE A 89 11.06 -0.82 9.70
N ASP A 90 9.98 -0.50 9.01
CA ASP A 90 9.73 0.85 8.49
C ASP A 90 8.22 1.10 8.39
N PHE A 91 7.72 1.90 9.34
CA PHE A 91 6.33 2.37 9.34
C PHE A 91 6.14 3.73 8.63
N GLY A 92 7.09 4.13 7.78
CA GLY A 92 7.09 5.39 7.05
C GLY A 92 7.63 6.55 7.86
N ASP A 93 7.54 7.78 7.32
CA ASP A 93 8.26 8.94 7.87
C ASP A 93 7.85 9.38 9.28
N ASN A 94 6.61 9.09 9.69
CA ASN A 94 6.11 9.39 11.04
C ASN A 94 6.01 8.14 11.93
N GLY A 95 6.53 7.00 11.47
CA GLY A 95 6.43 5.72 12.17
C GLY A 95 7.77 5.24 12.72
N ASP A 96 7.71 4.16 13.50
CA ASP A 96 8.92 3.51 14.02
C ASP A 96 9.77 2.97 12.85
N LYS A 97 11.07 3.27 12.89
CA LYS A 97 12.08 2.74 11.96
C LYS A 97 13.08 1.89 12.73
N GLY A 98 13.44 0.74 12.19
CA GLY A 98 14.44 -0.15 12.77
C GLY A 98 15.79 0.54 12.82
N GLN A 99 16.42 0.53 13.99
CA GLN A 99 17.73 1.17 14.20
C GLN A 99 18.88 0.17 14.25
N SER A 100 18.57 -1.12 14.41
CA SER A 100 19.55 -2.19 14.54
C SER A 100 19.34 -3.30 13.52
N PHE A 101 20.39 -4.07 13.24
CA PHE A 101 20.32 -5.30 12.44
C PHE A 101 19.43 -6.38 13.06
N ASN A 102 19.04 -6.24 14.33
CA ASN A 102 18.05 -7.10 14.97
C ASN A 102 16.61 -6.75 14.55
N ASP A 103 16.37 -5.57 13.99
CA ASP A 103 15.05 -5.08 13.60
C ASP A 103 14.73 -5.42 12.13
N LYS A 104 15.06 -6.65 11.71
CA LYS A 104 14.73 -7.12 10.36
C LYS A 104 13.23 -7.24 10.19
N ALA A 105 12.74 -6.71 9.09
CA ALA A 105 11.34 -6.91 8.71
C ALA A 105 11.17 -8.31 8.11
N ASN A 106 10.07 -8.96 8.49
CA ASN A 106 9.66 -10.26 7.98
C ASN A 106 8.18 -10.30 7.58
N HIS A 107 7.49 -9.17 7.71
CA HIS A 107 6.14 -8.95 7.20
C HIS A 107 6.07 -7.61 6.49
N GLY A 108 5.22 -7.54 5.46
CA GLY A 108 4.86 -6.32 4.76
C GLY A 108 3.34 -6.11 4.82
N LEU A 109 2.90 -5.01 5.42
CA LEU A 109 1.51 -4.57 5.41
C LEU A 109 1.29 -3.68 4.19
N VAL A 110 0.36 -4.05 3.32
CA VAL A 110 0.07 -3.31 2.08
C VAL A 110 -1.37 -2.81 2.11
N PHE A 111 -1.55 -1.52 1.85
CA PHE A 111 -2.86 -0.90 1.61
C PHE A 111 -3.06 -0.69 0.11
N MET A 112 -4.23 -1.05 -0.39
CA MET A 112 -4.63 -0.89 -1.78
C MET A 112 -6.00 -0.21 -1.87
N PHE A 113 -6.11 0.76 -2.77
CA PHE A 113 -7.39 1.29 -3.21
C PHE A 113 -7.96 0.44 -4.34
N VAL A 114 -9.23 0.05 -4.21
CA VAL A 114 -9.97 -0.65 -5.26
C VAL A 114 -11.26 0.13 -5.54
N PRO A 115 -11.41 0.75 -6.71
CA PRO A 115 -12.66 1.40 -7.13
C PRO A 115 -13.79 0.38 -7.26
N LEU A 116 -15.02 0.84 -7.01
CA LEU A 116 -16.22 0.01 -7.15
C LEU A 116 -16.71 -0.07 -8.60
N ASN A 117 -16.47 1.00 -9.39
CA ASN A 117 -16.97 1.14 -10.75
C ASN A 117 -15.84 1.17 -11.80
N ASP A 118 -14.70 0.56 -11.48
CA ASP A 118 -13.58 0.37 -12.39
C ASP A 118 -12.83 -0.92 -12.01
N ASN A 119 -12.00 -1.45 -12.91
CA ASN A 119 -11.34 -2.74 -12.76
C ASN A 119 -9.82 -2.60 -12.63
N TYR A 120 -9.38 -1.90 -11.59
CA TYR A 120 -7.97 -1.83 -11.21
C TYR A 120 -7.80 -1.95 -9.70
N ALA A 121 -6.59 -2.23 -9.25
CA ALA A 121 -6.21 -2.16 -7.85
C ALA A 121 -4.91 -1.38 -7.76
N GLN A 122 -4.86 -0.39 -6.88
CA GLN A 122 -3.73 0.51 -6.77
C GLN A 122 -3.15 0.45 -5.36
N PRO A 123 -1.91 -0.04 -5.17
CA PRO A 123 -1.20 0.11 -3.91
C PRO A 123 -1.05 1.59 -3.56
N VAL A 124 -1.41 1.95 -2.34
CA VAL A 124 -1.39 3.33 -1.83
C VAL A 124 -0.40 3.52 -0.69
N GLY A 125 -0.02 2.43 0.00
CA GLY A 125 0.99 2.46 1.05
C GLY A 125 1.49 1.08 1.39
N VAL A 126 2.79 1.00 1.72
CA VAL A 126 3.48 -0.24 2.09
C VAL A 126 4.27 0.00 3.37
N PHE A 127 4.15 -0.89 4.34
CA PHE A 127 4.82 -0.79 5.63
C PHE A 127 5.54 -2.08 5.95
N ALA A 128 6.73 -1.99 6.52
CA ALA A 128 7.55 -3.15 6.86
C ALA A 128 7.56 -3.35 8.38
N SER A 129 7.26 -4.57 8.84
CA SER A 129 7.17 -4.89 10.26
C SER A 129 7.92 -6.18 10.60
N ARG A 130 8.25 -6.32 11.89
CA ARG A 130 8.76 -7.56 12.48
C ARG A 130 7.63 -8.25 13.22
N GLY A 131 7.10 -9.30 12.60
CA GLY A 131 5.88 -9.97 13.00
C GLY A 131 4.61 -9.22 12.56
N PRO A 132 3.44 -9.76 12.92
CA PRO A 132 2.17 -9.14 12.61
C PRO A 132 2.05 -7.74 13.20
N THR A 133 1.52 -6.80 12.42
CA THR A 133 1.39 -5.40 12.84
C THR A 133 0.39 -5.28 13.98
N LYS A 134 0.69 -4.46 14.99
CA LYS A 134 -0.24 -4.24 16.11
C LYS A 134 -1.55 -3.63 15.59
N GLY A 135 -2.70 -4.15 16.03
CA GLY A 135 -4.01 -3.68 15.57
C GLY A 135 -4.26 -2.18 15.74
N VAL A 136 -3.69 -1.57 16.79
CA VAL A 136 -3.74 -0.10 17.01
C VAL A 136 -3.00 0.66 15.91
N VAL A 137 -1.83 0.18 15.50
CA VAL A 137 -1.05 0.78 14.40
C VAL A 137 -1.78 0.60 13.07
N ILE A 138 -2.38 -0.56 12.83
CA ILE A 138 -3.23 -0.79 11.65
C ILE A 138 -4.39 0.22 11.61
N ALA A 139 -5.05 0.48 12.76
CA ALA A 139 -6.13 1.46 12.85
C ALA A 139 -5.67 2.88 12.48
N GLN A 140 -4.54 3.31 13.05
CA GLN A 140 -3.95 4.61 12.76
C GLN A 140 -3.56 4.76 11.29
N LEU A 141 -2.94 3.73 10.71
CA LEU A 141 -2.55 3.71 9.30
C LEU A 141 -3.78 3.69 8.38
N ALA A 142 -4.82 2.94 8.72
CA ALA A 142 -6.06 2.88 7.95
C ALA A 142 -6.80 4.23 7.95
N LEU A 143 -6.90 4.89 9.10
CA LEU A 143 -7.46 6.25 9.20
C LEU A 143 -6.65 7.24 8.37
N LYS A 144 -5.31 7.20 8.48
CA LYS A 144 -4.41 8.03 7.67
C LYS A 144 -4.59 7.78 6.18
N ALA A 145 -4.71 6.51 5.76
CA ALA A 145 -4.97 6.14 4.36
C ALA A 145 -6.28 6.74 3.85
N ILE A 146 -7.37 6.61 4.62
CA ILE A 146 -8.67 7.19 4.26
C ILE A 146 -8.54 8.70 4.09
N THR A 147 -7.96 9.40 5.06
CA THR A 147 -7.81 10.86 4.99
C THR A 147 -6.98 11.30 3.80
N LEU A 148 -5.90 10.59 3.45
CA LEU A 148 -5.05 10.92 2.31
C LEU A 148 -5.74 10.65 0.97
N LEU A 149 -6.47 9.54 0.86
CA LEU A 149 -7.20 9.21 -0.37
C LEU A 149 -8.40 10.15 -0.61
N GLU A 150 -9.10 10.53 0.44
CA GLU A 150 -10.17 11.52 0.35
C GLU A 150 -9.65 12.90 -0.06
N LYS A 151 -8.48 13.31 0.48
CA LYS A 151 -7.80 14.54 0.02
C LYS A 151 -7.39 14.46 -1.46
N ALA A 152 -7.05 13.28 -1.96
CA ALA A 152 -6.76 13.05 -3.38
C ALA A 152 -8.04 13.00 -4.26
N GLY A 153 -9.24 13.06 -3.67
CA GLY A 153 -10.51 13.05 -4.40
C GLY A 153 -11.14 11.67 -4.59
N ALA A 154 -10.68 10.65 -3.87
CA ALA A 154 -11.36 9.34 -3.80
C ALA A 154 -12.45 9.36 -2.72
N PHE A 155 -13.53 8.61 -2.93
CA PHE A 155 -14.58 8.43 -1.93
C PHE A 155 -14.50 7.03 -1.35
N ILE A 156 -14.07 6.92 -0.08
CA ILE A 156 -13.93 5.62 0.57
C ILE A 156 -15.24 5.23 1.27
N HIS A 157 -15.81 4.10 0.85
CA HIS A 157 -17.05 3.55 1.41
C HIS A 157 -16.84 2.40 2.38
N GLY A 158 -15.67 1.77 2.33
CA GLY A 158 -15.43 0.62 3.19
C GLY A 158 -13.99 0.16 3.25
N ILE A 159 -13.75 -0.70 4.24
CA ILE A 159 -12.49 -1.39 4.48
C ILE A 159 -12.69 -2.89 4.38
N VAL A 160 -11.79 -3.57 3.66
CA VAL A 160 -11.73 -5.03 3.57
C VAL A 160 -10.41 -5.53 4.14
N CYS A 161 -10.49 -6.46 5.08
CA CYS A 161 -9.33 -7.15 5.65
C CYS A 161 -9.69 -8.59 6.04
N ASP A 162 -8.66 -9.41 6.26
CA ASP A 162 -8.83 -10.79 6.68
C ASP A 162 -9.31 -10.90 8.15
N GLY A 163 -9.56 -12.14 8.60
CA GLY A 163 -10.00 -12.42 9.96
C GLY A 163 -8.90 -12.64 10.99
N ALA A 164 -7.63 -12.34 10.71
CA ALA A 164 -6.51 -12.66 11.58
C ALA A 164 -6.59 -11.91 12.93
N ALA A 165 -5.87 -12.44 13.94
CA ALA A 165 -5.90 -11.88 15.30
C ALA A 165 -5.57 -10.37 15.39
N PRO A 166 -4.58 -9.84 14.65
CA PRO A 166 -4.29 -8.40 14.65
C PRO A 166 -5.43 -7.57 14.06
N ASN A 167 -6.05 -8.08 12.99
CA ASN A 167 -7.18 -7.43 12.31
C ASN A 167 -8.44 -7.41 13.16
N ARG A 168 -8.64 -8.42 14.02
CA ARG A 168 -9.70 -8.40 15.03
C ARG A 168 -9.49 -7.31 16.10
N LYS A 169 -8.24 -7.06 16.51
CA LYS A 169 -7.94 -5.92 17.41
C LYS A 169 -8.23 -4.59 16.72
N PHE A 170 -7.84 -4.45 15.45
CA PHE A 170 -8.21 -3.29 14.64
C PHE A 170 -9.74 -3.05 14.64
N TRP A 171 -10.57 -4.09 14.51
CA TRP A 171 -12.03 -3.93 14.56
C TRP A 171 -12.51 -3.33 15.88
N ILE A 172 -11.97 -3.83 17.00
CA ILE A 172 -12.32 -3.34 18.33
C ILE A 172 -11.92 -1.87 18.50
N GLU A 173 -10.72 -1.48 18.06
CA GLU A 173 -10.26 -0.09 18.10
C GLU A 173 -11.13 0.86 17.27
N MET A 174 -11.66 0.37 16.14
CA MET A 174 -12.58 1.14 15.29
C MET A 174 -14.03 1.11 15.80
N GLY A 175 -14.30 0.50 16.97
CA GLY A 175 -15.63 0.38 17.54
C GLY A 175 -16.56 -0.56 16.76
N ILE A 176 -16.00 -1.49 15.98
CA ILE A 176 -16.74 -2.50 15.21
C ILE A 176 -17.02 -3.70 16.13
N SER A 177 -18.29 -4.08 16.25
CA SER A 177 -18.75 -5.20 17.08
C SER A 177 -19.53 -6.21 16.22
N ALA A 178 -19.21 -7.49 16.41
CA ALA A 178 -19.92 -8.61 15.79
C ALA A 178 -20.57 -9.50 16.86
N LYS A 179 -21.06 -8.90 17.96
CA LYS A 179 -21.79 -9.63 19.00
C LYS A 179 -23.18 -10.01 18.50
N LEU A 180 -23.66 -11.17 18.92
CA LEU A 180 -25.04 -11.61 18.68
C LEU A 180 -25.97 -10.55 19.28
N ASN A 181 -26.87 -9.99 18.46
CA ASN A 181 -27.81 -8.89 18.77
C ASN A 181 -27.26 -7.44 18.79
N GLU A 182 -25.95 -7.23 18.64
CA GLU A 182 -25.33 -5.89 18.55
C GLU A 182 -24.29 -5.85 17.42
N VAL A 183 -24.78 -5.98 16.19
CA VAL A 183 -23.94 -5.93 14.99
C VAL A 183 -23.70 -4.47 14.61
N LYS A 184 -22.48 -3.99 14.86
CA LYS A 184 -21.97 -2.72 14.36
C LYS A 184 -20.82 -3.01 13.40
N ASN A 185 -21.11 -3.00 12.10
CA ASN A 185 -20.16 -3.29 11.02
C ASN A 185 -19.62 -2.02 10.32
N TRP A 186 -19.70 -0.87 10.97
CA TRP A 186 -19.28 0.42 10.40
C TRP A 186 -18.69 1.33 11.49
N PHE A 187 -17.92 2.31 11.05
CA PHE A 187 -17.40 3.40 11.88
C PHE A 187 -17.61 4.75 11.17
N GLU A 188 -17.53 5.84 11.91
CA GLU A 188 -17.72 7.21 11.40
C GLU A 188 -16.52 7.61 10.52
N HIS A 189 -16.81 8.25 9.40
CA HIS A 189 -15.77 8.67 8.48
C HIS A 189 -14.93 9.80 9.11
N PRO A 190 -13.58 9.71 9.09
CA PRO A 190 -12.72 10.62 9.87
C PRO A 190 -12.84 12.10 9.47
N ASN A 191 -13.26 12.39 8.24
CA ASN A 191 -13.43 13.76 7.75
C ASN A 191 -14.90 14.18 7.61
N ASP A 192 -15.85 13.27 7.79
CA ASP A 192 -17.28 13.53 7.52
C ASP A 192 -18.16 12.75 8.50
N PRO A 193 -18.74 13.40 9.52
CA PRO A 193 -19.57 12.74 10.54
C PRO A 193 -20.82 12.06 9.98
N ASP A 194 -21.34 12.51 8.83
CA ASP A 194 -22.56 12.00 8.24
C ASP A 194 -22.31 10.73 7.40
N ARG A 195 -21.04 10.48 7.03
CA ARG A 195 -20.64 9.30 6.25
C ARG A 195 -20.16 8.16 7.14
N LYS A 196 -20.54 6.95 6.75
CA LYS A 196 -20.16 5.71 7.42
C LYS A 196 -19.23 4.90 6.54
N VAL A 197 -18.13 4.41 7.11
CA VAL A 197 -17.22 3.48 6.44
C VAL A 197 -17.58 2.07 6.88
N MET A 198 -18.01 1.25 5.92
CA MET A 198 -18.41 -0.13 6.18
C MET A 198 -17.20 -1.06 6.26
N LYS A 199 -17.17 -1.96 7.23
CA LYS A 199 -16.18 -3.02 7.30
C LYS A 199 -16.75 -4.31 6.73
N LYS A 200 -16.01 -4.93 5.81
CA LYS A 200 -16.31 -6.28 5.28
C LYS A 200 -15.13 -7.22 5.54
N LYS A 201 -15.42 -8.47 5.90
CA LYS A 201 -14.40 -9.52 6.03
C LYS A 201 -14.13 -10.12 4.65
N LYS A 202 -12.85 -10.26 4.28
CA LYS A 202 -12.43 -11.00 3.08
C LYS A 202 -12.63 -12.51 3.27
#